data_AF-A0A3D5UXI7-F1
#
_entry.id   AF-A0A3D5UXI7-F1
#
_cell.length_a   1.000
_cell.length_b   1.000
_cell.length_c   1.000
_cell.angle_alpha   90.00
_cell.angle_beta   90.00
_cell.angle_gamma   90.00
#
_symmetry.space_group_name_H-M   'P 1'
#
loop_
_entity.id
_entity.type
_entity.pdbx_description
1 polymer ?
#
loop_
_entity_poly.entity_id
_entity_poly.type
_entity_poly.pdbx_seq_one_letter_code
_entity_poly.pdbx_strand_id
1 'polypeptide(L)'
;QKGGSGKTTLAGHIAVEAERQGAGPVALIDTDPQGSLSQWWNAREAERPFFVSASEDGLEADLARLKDGGVNLVIIDTPPA
;
A
#
# COMPACT_ATOMS: atom_id res chain seq x y z
N GLN A 1 4.96 -6.20 21.71
CA GLN A 1 4.08 -6.03 20.54
C GLN A 1 3.51 -7.38 20.13
N LYS A 2 2.18 -7.53 20.04
CA LYS A 2 1.61 -8.73 19.41
C LYS A 2 1.62 -8.52 17.90
N GLY A 3 2.45 -9.27 17.19
CA GLY A 3 2.23 -9.49 15.75
C GLY A 3 0.82 -10.06 15.56
N GLY A 4 0.09 -9.58 14.54
CA GLY A 4 -1.23 -10.15 14.20
C GLY A 4 -2.46 -9.30 14.52
N SER A 5 -2.36 -7.98 14.65
CA SER A 5 -3.56 -7.11 14.71
C SER A 5 -4.33 -7.01 13.38
N GLY A 6 -3.83 -7.64 12.30
CA GLY A 6 -4.51 -7.72 11.01
C GLY A 6 -4.31 -6.52 10.07
N LYS A 7 -3.47 -5.53 10.42
CA LYS A 7 -3.27 -4.29 9.61
C LYS A 7 -2.90 -4.59 8.16
N THR A 8 -1.84 -5.36 7.94
CA THR A 8 -1.37 -5.73 6.60
C THR A 8 -2.45 -6.43 5.78
N THR A 9 -3.14 -7.40 6.41
CA THR A 9 -4.25 -8.10 5.77
C THR A 9 -5.35 -7.11 5.37
N LEU A 10 -5.75 -6.23 6.29
CA LEU A 10 -6.80 -5.25 6.04
C LEU A 10 -6.38 -4.22 4.97
N ALA A 11 -5.14 -3.74 5.01
CA ALA A 11 -4.59 -2.78 4.04
C ALA A 11 -4.68 -3.33 2.61
N GLY A 12 -4.19 -4.55 2.40
CA GLY A 12 -4.27 -5.21 1.09
C GLY A 12 -5.71 -5.40 0.61
N HIS A 13 -6.61 -5.87 1.47
CA HIS A 13 -8.00 -6.14 1.06
C HIS A 13 -8.82 -4.86 0.83
N ILE A 14 -8.65 -3.82 1.64
CA ILE A 14 -9.32 -2.53 1.43
C ILE A 14 -8.83 -1.88 0.13
N ALA A 15 -7.53 -1.97 -0.18
CA ALA A 15 -7.00 -1.40 -1.41
C ALA A 15 -7.59 -2.05 -2.67
N VAL A 16 -7.77 -3.37 -2.64
CA VAL A 16 -8.44 -4.11 -3.72
C VAL A 16 -9.88 -3.65 -3.88
N GLU A 17 -10.62 -3.58 -2.78
CA GLU A 17 -12.02 -3.21 -2.86
C GLU A 17 -12.20 -1.75 -3.29
N ALA A 18 -11.34 -0.85 -2.81
CA ALA A 18 -11.33 0.55 -3.25
C ALA A 18 -11.09 0.69 -4.77
N GLU A 19 -10.14 -0.06 -5.33
CA GLU A 19 -9.92 -0.08 -6.79
C GLU A 19 -11.18 -0.59 -7.52
N ARG A 20 -11.81 -1.68 -7.03
CA ARG A 20 -13.02 -2.26 -7.62
C ARG A 20 -14.24 -1.33 -7.56
N GLN A 21 -14.32 -0.49 -6.55
CA GLN A 21 -15.39 0.51 -6.37
C GLN A 21 -15.12 1.81 -7.14
N GLY A 22 -14.05 1.89 -7.93
CA GLY A 22 -13.73 3.06 -8.75
C GLY A 22 -13.08 4.22 -8.00
N ALA A 23 -12.55 3.99 -6.79
CA ALA A 23 -11.76 4.99 -6.06
C ALA A 23 -10.32 5.11 -6.61
N GLY A 24 -9.96 4.28 -7.61
CA GLY A 24 -8.64 4.23 -8.18
C GLY A 24 -8.30 5.38 -9.13
N PRO A 25 -7.03 5.49 -9.56
CA PRO A 25 -5.94 4.57 -9.26
C PRO A 25 -5.57 4.51 -7.77
N VAL A 26 -5.57 3.32 -7.18
CA VAL A 26 -5.21 3.07 -5.79
C VAL A 26 -3.76 2.58 -5.71
N ALA A 27 -3.00 3.09 -4.73
CA ALA A 27 -1.66 2.65 -4.42
C ALA A 27 -1.54 2.13 -2.98
N LEU A 28 -0.66 1.15 -2.80
CA LEU A 28 -0.21 0.61 -1.52
C LEU A 28 1.22 1.08 -1.25
N ILE A 29 1.49 1.53 -0.03
CA ILE A 29 2.84 1.76 0.48
C ILE A 29 3.05 0.87 1.70
N ASP A 30 4.11 0.07 1.69
CA ASP A 30 4.58 -0.70 2.84
C ASP A 30 5.73 0.08 3.52
N THR A 31 5.49 0.53 4.75
CA THR A 31 6.52 1.16 5.59
C THR A 31 6.98 0.22 6.71
N ASP A 32 6.47 -1.01 6.77
CA ASP A 32 6.91 -2.02 7.73
C ASP A 32 8.19 -2.71 7.22
N PRO A 33 9.32 -2.65 7.96
CA PRO A 33 10.56 -3.34 7.58
C PRO A 33 10.41 -4.85 7.35
N GLN A 34 9.35 -5.48 7.88
CA GLN A 34 9.06 -6.90 7.63
C GLN A 34 8.58 -7.18 6.20
N GLY A 35 8.10 -6.17 5.47
CA GLY A 35 7.75 -6.29 4.04
C GLY A 35 6.59 -7.25 3.75
N SER A 36 5.75 -7.54 4.74
CA SER A 36 4.70 -8.56 4.61
C SER A 36 3.60 -8.17 3.61
N LEU A 37 3.32 -6.86 3.44
CA LEU A 37 2.42 -6.37 2.41
C LEU A 37 3.03 -6.53 1.02
N SER A 38 4.32 -6.24 0.90
CA SER A 38 5.09 -6.41 -0.34
C SER A 38 5.08 -7.87 -0.82
N GLN A 39 5.33 -8.80 0.10
CA GLN A 39 5.27 -10.25 -0.18
C GLN A 39 3.87 -10.69 -0.64
N TRP A 40 2.83 -10.20 0.04
CA TRP A 40 1.45 -10.47 -0.37
C TRP A 40 1.15 -9.90 -1.76
N TRP A 41 1.60 -8.68 -2.07
CA TRP A 41 1.35 -8.06 -3.36
C TRP A 41 2.02 -8.83 -4.50
N ASN A 42 3.29 -9.23 -4.32
CA ASN A 42 4.05 -9.99 -5.31
C ASN A 42 3.46 -11.38 -5.64
N ALA A 43 2.64 -11.94 -4.75
CA ALA A 43 1.96 -13.20 -4.98
C ALA A 43 0.68 -13.07 -5.83
N ARG A 44 0.25 -11.85 -6.17
CA ARG A 44 -0.97 -11.59 -6.95
C ARG A 44 -0.69 -11.61 -8.45
N GLU A 45 -1.68 -12.05 -9.21
CA GLU A 45 -1.70 -11.89 -10.67
C GLU A 45 -2.20 -10.50 -11.09
N ALA A 46 -3.08 -9.89 -10.30
CA ALA A 46 -3.66 -8.59 -10.60
C ALA A 46 -2.69 -7.45 -10.29
N GLU A 47 -2.38 -6.63 -11.30
CA GLU A 47 -1.46 -5.48 -11.22
C GLU A 47 -2.00 -4.31 -10.38
N ARG A 48 -3.32 -4.27 -10.14
CA ARG A 48 -3.98 -3.25 -9.32
C ARG A 48 -4.45 -3.84 -7.98
N PRO A 49 -4.40 -3.09 -6.87
CA PRO A 49 -3.83 -1.74 -6.72
C PRO A 49 -2.32 -1.73 -6.96
N PHE A 50 -1.76 -0.57 -7.31
CA PHE A 50 -0.32 -0.42 -7.47
C PHE A 50 0.40 -0.65 -6.15
N PHE A 51 1.62 -1.16 -6.19
CA PHE A 51 2.52 -1.21 -5.05
C PHE A 51 3.68 -0.25 -5.23
N VAL A 52 4.01 0.47 -4.17
CA VAL A 52 5.06 1.47 -4.13
C VAL A 52 5.94 1.18 -2.94
N SER A 53 7.20 0.84 -3.20
CA SER A 53 8.22 0.77 -2.16
C SER A 53 8.51 2.17 -1.65
N ALA A 54 8.56 2.35 -0.33
CA ALA A 54 8.97 3.61 0.28
C ALA A 54 10.38 4.00 -0.21
N SER A 55 10.53 5.23 -0.71
CA SER A 55 11.80 5.71 -1.22
C SER A 55 12.69 6.28 -0.11
N GLU A 56 13.98 6.42 -0.40
CA GLU A 56 14.93 7.11 0.50
C GLU A 56 14.61 8.60 0.67
N ASP A 57 13.86 9.19 -0.27
CA ASP A 57 13.40 10.58 -0.22
C ASP A 57 12.27 10.80 0.80
N GLY A 58 11.71 9.69 1.34
CA GLY A 58 10.70 9.70 2.39
C GLY A 58 9.26 9.74 1.88
N LEU A 59 8.34 9.45 2.81
CA LEU A 59 6.91 9.27 2.52
C LEU A 59 6.26 10.52 1.89
N GLU A 60 6.67 11.73 2.28
CA GLU A 60 6.11 12.96 1.70
C GLU A 60 6.44 13.09 0.21
N ALA A 61 7.67 12.78 -0.18
CA ALA A 61 8.10 12.78 -1.58
C ALA A 61 7.39 11.67 -2.38
N ASP A 62 7.21 10.48 -1.78
CA ASP A 62 6.44 9.39 -2.39
C ASP A 62 4.99 9.81 -2.68
N LEU A 63 4.32 10.43 -1.71
CA LEU A 63 2.94 10.90 -1.85
C LEU A 63 2.82 12.01 -2.91
N ALA A 64 3.79 12.93 -2.97
CA ALA A 64 3.82 13.96 -4.01
C ALA A 64 3.94 13.34 -5.41
N ARG A 65 4.87 12.39 -5.60
CA ARG A 65 5.03 11.68 -6.89
C ARG A 65 3.78 10.90 -7.29
N LEU A 66 3.12 10.22 -6.34
CA LEU A 66 1.90 9.47 -6.60
C LEU A 66 0.75 10.41 -7.00
N LYS A 67 0.62 11.54 -6.30
CA LYS A 67 -0.38 12.57 -6.63
C LYS A 67 -0.15 13.13 -8.02
N ASP A 68 1.08 13.48 -8.37
CA ASP A 68 1.45 13.98 -9.70
C ASP A 68 1.21 12.92 -10.80
N GLY A 69 1.35 11.64 -10.46
CA GLY A 69 1.02 10.50 -11.31
C GLY A 69 -0.49 10.18 -11.41
N GLY A 70 -1.36 10.95 -10.74
CA GLY A 70 -2.81 10.78 -10.80
C GLY A 70 -3.38 9.66 -9.91
N VAL A 71 -2.64 9.24 -8.88
CA VAL A 71 -3.17 8.33 -7.85
C VAL A 71 -4.21 9.04 -7.00
N ASN A 72 -5.39 8.43 -6.86
CA ASN A 72 -6.53 9.01 -6.16
C ASN A 72 -6.61 8.59 -4.69
N LEU A 73 -6.06 7.43 -4.36
CA LEU A 73 -6.05 6.90 -3.00
C LEU A 73 -4.75 6.17 -2.71
N VAL A 74 -4.14 6.48 -1.56
CA VAL A 74 -2.96 5.78 -1.04
C VAL A 74 -3.33 5.12 0.29
N ILE A 75 -3.06 3.82 0.41
CA ILE A 75 -3.19 3.06 1.66
C ILE A 75 -1.79 2.71 2.14
N ILE A 76 -1.50 3.08 3.38
CA ILE A 76 -0.16 2.96 3.99
C ILE A 76 -0.24 1.91 5.10
N ASP A 77 0.54 0.84 4.97
CA ASP A 77 0.77 -0.13 6.04
C ASP A 77 2.00 0.27 6.85
N THR A 78 1.85 0.32 8.17
CA THR A 78 2.85 0.85 9.10
C THR A 78 3.36 -0.24 10.04
N PRO A 79 4.59 -0.09 10.57
CA PRO A 79 5.12 -1.01 11.57
C PRO A 79 4.14 -1.24 12.73
N PRO A 80 4.19 -2.41 13.38
CA PRO A 80 3.42 -2.67 14.58
C PRO A 80 3.72 -1.63 15.68
N ALA A 81 2.70 -1.31 16.49
CA ALA A 81 2.74 -0.36 17.61
C ALA A 81 2.89 -1.08 18.96
#